data_AF-A0A418HJG6-F1
#
_entry.id   AF-A0A418HJG6-F1
#
_cell.length_a   1.000
_cell.length_b   1.000
_cell.length_c   1.000
_cell.angle_alpha   90.00
_cell.angle_beta   90.00
_cell.angle_gamma   90.00
#
_symmetry.space_group_name_H-M   'P 1'
#
loop_
_entity.id
_entity.type
_entity.pdbx_description
1 polymer ?
#
loop_
_entity_poly.entity_id
_entity_poly.type
_entity_poly.pdbx_seq_one_letter_code
_entity_poly.pdbx_strand_id
1 'polypeptide(L)' 'MTSTDPSGNKSDEKVIDVKDTTSPVTPTVSEVTSESTQVTGTGEPGSTVKVELPDGTELTGVADDQG' A
#
# COMPACT_ATOMS: atom_id res chain seq x y z
N MET A 1 -13.73 -3.03 27.37
CA MET A 1 -14.85 -3.65 28.13
C MET A 1 -14.54 -3.51 29.61
N THR A 2 -15.38 -2.82 30.39
CA THR A 2 -15.24 -2.75 31.85
C THR A 2 -16.49 -3.26 32.53
N SER A 3 -16.33 -3.98 33.63
CA SER A 3 -17.40 -4.31 34.57
C SER A 3 -17.17 -3.57 35.89
N THR A 4 -18.23 -3.08 36.52
CA THR A 4 -18.17 -2.41 37.84
C THR A 4 -18.98 -3.24 38.83
N ASP A 5 -18.40 -3.59 39.97
CA ASP A 5 -19.12 -4.32 41.03
C ASP A 5 -20.00 -3.39 41.89
N PRO A 6 -20.92 -3.91 42.72
CA PRO A 6 -21.80 -3.11 43.58
C PRO A 6 -21.07 -2.27 44.65
N SER A 7 -19.81 -2.59 44.92
CA SER A 7 -18.93 -1.86 45.85
C SER A 7 -18.13 -0.75 45.15
N GLY A 8 -18.29 -0.60 43.83
CA GLY A 8 -17.65 0.44 43.03
C GLY A 8 -16.30 0.06 42.43
N ASN A 9 -15.86 -1.20 42.55
CA ASN A 9 -14.59 -1.62 41.94
C ASN A 9 -14.78 -1.86 40.45
N LYS A 10 -13.97 -1.20 39.62
CA LYS A 10 -14.02 -1.29 38.17
C LYS A 10 -12.89 -2.20 37.67
N SER A 11 -13.20 -3.13 36.78
CA SER A 11 -12.19 -3.96 36.12
C SER A 11 -11.36 -3.13 35.12
N ASP A 12 -10.06 -3.41 35.02
CA ASP A 12 -9.18 -2.73 34.07
C ASP A 12 -9.64 -2.88 32.61
N GLU A 13 -9.43 -1.82 31.83
CA GLU A 13 -9.75 -1.82 30.40
C GLU A 13 -8.71 -2.59 29.61
N LYS A 14 -9.15 -3.69 28.99
CA LYS A 14 -8.33 -4.37 27.98
C LYS A 14 -8.47 -3.66 26.64
N VAL A 15 -7.42 -2.96 26.23
CA VAL A 15 -7.24 -2.43 24.87
C VAL A 15 -6.46 -3.45 24.05
N ILE A 16 -6.99 -3.81 22.88
CA ILE A 16 -6.30 -4.65 21.90
C ILE A 16 -5.92 -3.72 20.75
N ASP A 17 -4.65 -3.37 20.65
CA ASP A 17 -4.12 -2.67 19.48
C ASP A 17 -3.85 -3.68 18.36
N VAL A 18 -4.55 -3.53 17.24
CA VAL A 18 -4.23 -4.26 16.01
C VAL A 18 -3.24 -3.42 15.20
N LYS A 19 -2.05 -3.96 15.00
CA LYS A 19 -1.03 -3.33 14.16
C LYS A 19 -1.11 -3.93 12.77
N ASP A 20 -1.29 -3.10 11.75
CA ASP A 20 -1.08 -3.52 10.37
C ASP A 20 0.42 -3.76 10.15
N THR A 21 0.76 -4.97 9.72
CA THR A 21 2.13 -5.39 9.43
C THR A 21 2.30 -5.82 7.98
N THR A 22 1.25 -5.73 7.16
CA THR A 22 1.30 -6.17 5.77
C THR A 22 1.99 -5.08 4.97
N SER A 23 3.19 -5.36 4.48
CA SER A 23 3.86 -4.45 3.56
C SER A 23 3.13 -4.49 2.22
N PRO A 24 3.04 -3.34 1.52
CA PRO A 24 2.49 -3.30 0.18
C PRO A 24 3.33 -4.20 -0.75
N VAL A 25 2.68 -4.81 -1.73
CA VAL A 25 3.36 -5.56 -2.78
C VAL A 25 4.31 -4.62 -3.53
N THR A 26 5.60 -4.98 -3.57
CA THR A 26 6.59 -4.21 -4.32
C THR A 26 6.18 -4.13 -5.79
N PRO A 27 6.06 -2.92 -6.37
CA PRO A 27 5.75 -2.80 -7.79
C PRO A 27 6.90 -3.36 -8.63
N THR A 28 6.57 -3.98 -9.75
CA THR A 28 7.56 -4.48 -10.71
C THR A 28 7.49 -3.68 -12.00
N VAL A 29 8.62 -3.58 -12.70
CA VAL A 29 8.70 -3.02 -14.05
C VAL A 29 9.29 -4.10 -14.95
N SER A 30 8.67 -4.32 -16.09
CA SER A 30 9.21 -5.16 -17.16
C SER A 30 10.44 -4.48 -17.76
N GLU A 31 11.38 -5.26 -18.30
CA GLU A 31 12.58 -4.71 -18.92
C GLU A 31 12.22 -3.70 -20.02
N VAL A 32 12.83 -2.51 -19.93
CA VAL A 32 12.68 -1.44 -20.91
C VAL A 32 14.00 -1.31 -21.67
N THR A 33 13.92 -1.35 -23.00
CA THR A 33 15.06 -1.14 -23.91
C THR A 33 14.88 0.17 -24.66
N SER A 34 15.91 0.63 -25.39
CA SER A 34 15.81 1.84 -26.22
C SER A 34 14.75 1.77 -27.32
N GLU A 35 14.33 0.55 -27.68
CA GLU A 35 13.32 0.28 -28.70
C GLU A 35 11.91 0.08 -28.10
N SER A 36 11.78 0.10 -26.77
CA SER A 36 10.51 -0.17 -26.09
C SER A 36 9.54 1.00 -26.29
N THR A 37 8.45 0.75 -27.00
CA THR A 37 7.33 1.70 -27.17
C THR A 37 6.31 1.66 -26.04
N GLN A 38 6.44 0.68 -25.14
CA GLN A 38 5.54 0.46 -24.02
C GLN A 38 6.35 0.07 -22.76
N VAL A 39 5.92 0.60 -21.62
CA VAL A 39 6.41 0.21 -20.29
C VAL A 39 5.27 -0.48 -19.57
N THR A 40 5.47 -1.73 -19.17
CA THR A 40 4.53 -2.52 -18.37
C THR A 40 5.13 -2.79 -17.00
N GLY A 41 4.27 -2.86 -15.99
CA GLY A 41 4.67 -3.15 -14.63
C GLY A 41 3.46 -3.59 -13.83
N THR A 42 3.69 -4.19 -12.67
CA THR A 42 2.63 -4.56 -11.74
C THR A 42 2.69 -3.69 -10.51
N GLY A 43 1.53 -3.39 -9.91
CA GLY A 43 1.45 -2.59 -8.69
C GLY A 43 0.17 -2.88 -7.93
N GLU A 44 0.10 -2.45 -6.67
CA GLU A 44 -1.16 -2.56 -5.95
C GLU A 44 -2.21 -1.61 -6.54
N PRO A 45 -3.45 -2.07 -6.75
CA PRO A 45 -4.53 -1.23 -7.26
C PRO A 45 -4.64 0.10 -6.52
N GLY A 46 -4.75 1.19 -7.27
CA GLY A 46 -4.80 2.55 -6.72
C GLY A 46 -3.44 3.15 -6.35
N SER A 47 -2.33 2.38 -6.47
CA SER A 47 -0.99 2.93 -6.34
C SER A 47 -0.64 3.83 -7.53
N THR A 48 0.08 4.91 -7.27
CA THR A 48 0.61 5.78 -8.31
C THR A 48 1.98 5.26 -8.77
N VAL A 49 2.05 4.86 -10.04
CA VAL A 49 3.30 4.48 -10.69
C VAL A 49 3.87 5.71 -11.37
N LYS A 50 5.13 6.02 -11.08
CA LYS A 50 5.90 7.10 -11.71
C LYS A 50 7.00 6.48 -12.56
N VAL A 51 7.02 6.83 -13.84
CA VAL A 51 8.06 6.42 -14.80
C VAL A 51 8.82 7.68 -15.22
N GLU A 52 10.13 7.67 -15.06
CA GLU A 52 11.02 8.74 -15.50
C GLU A 52 11.77 8.27 -16.75
N LEU A 53 11.58 8.99 -17.85
CA LEU A 53 12.28 8.73 -19.11
C LEU A 53 13.69 9.34 -19.07
N PRO A 54 14.63 8.87 -19.91
CA PRO A 54 16.02 9.37 -19.92
C PRO A 54 16.16 10.86 -20.25
N ASP A 55 15.14 11.45 -20.89
CA ASP A 55 15.07 12.88 -21.20
C ASP A 55 14.55 13.73 -20.01
N GLY A 56 14.22 13.09 -18.88
CA GLY A 56 13.64 13.71 -17.69
C GLY A 56 12.12 13.84 -17.74
N THR A 57 11.45 13.34 -18.77
CA THR A 57 9.98 13.34 -18.85
C THR A 57 9.41 12.36 -17.82
N GLU A 58 8.47 12.83 -17.00
CA GLU A 58 7.77 12.01 -16.03
C GLU A 58 6.39 11.59 -16.57
N LEU A 59 6.12 10.29 -16.56
CA LEU A 59 4.81 9.71 -16.82
C LEU A 59 4.23 9.16 -15.53
N THR A 60 2.96 9.45 -15.26
CA THR A 60 2.24 8.92 -14.10
C THR A 60 1.09 8.05 -14.56
N GLY A 61 1.00 6.84 -14.01
CA GLY A 61 -0.14 5.95 -14.17
C GLY A 61 -0.70 5.56 -12.81
N VAL A 62 -2.01 5.29 -12.75
CA VAL A 62 -2.62 4.65 -11.58
C VAL A 62 -2.73 3.17 -11.91
N ALA A 63 -2.19 2.30 -11.06
CA ALA A 63 -2.38 0.86 -11.19
C ALA A 63 -3.87 0.55 -11.09
N ASP A 64 -4.41 -0.14 -12.09
CA ASP A 64 -5.82 -0.52 -12.11
C ASP A 64 -6.08 -1.71 -11.16
N ASP A 65 -7.34 -2.10 -11.03
CA ASP A 65 -7.75 -3.22 -10.18
C ASP A 65 -7.38 -4.61 -10.77
N GLN A 66 -6.58 -4.65 -11.84
CA GLN A 66 -6.18 -5.89 -12.51
C GLN A 66 -4.73 -6.31 -12.22
N GLY A 67 -3.94 -5.45 -11.56
CA GLY A 67 -2.59 -5.78 -11.10
C GLY A 67 -1.50 -5.64 -12.16
#